data_AF-A0A497BL65-F1
#
_entry.id   AF-A0A497BL65-F1
#
_cell.length_a   1.000
_cell.length_b   1.000
_cell.length_c   1.000
_cell.angle_alpha   90.00
_cell.angle_beta   90.00
_cell.angle_gamma   90.00
#
_symmetry.space_group_name_H-M   'P 1'
#
loop_
_entity.id
_entity.type
_entity.pdbx_description
1 polymer ?
#
loop_
_entity_poly.entity_id
_entity_poly.type
_entity_poly.pdbx_seq_one_letter_code
_entity_poly.pdbx_strand_id
1 'polypeptide(L)'
;QFVEKVSWIPQIDVQYYLGVDGLNLPMVILTTLLGFIAVLVSWKIDFRHREYFAYLLVLESSILGVFCSLDLFLFFLFWEVEVIPMYFLISIWGKGRKDYSAMKYVIYTIFGSAMMLAGILLLYFKASPEMAPGQSAFDMIALRDAGLSAQVIPCFSLIFALLLVAYSVKLPVVPLHTWLPDAHTDAPTAVSVMLAGALLKMGGYGMIRMCVSIFPDVARDFAPIIVVFAVIGVVYGAAVTVRQTDLKRLIAYSSVSHMGYVLLGIFALSQVSMTGATLQMFAHGVISGLLFAMCGLVYEKAHTRHIPDLGGLARQMPVIVAVFSVAGLASLGLPGTAGFAAEFTTFLGSYSSTAVSGIRWCTIIAILGVVLSAGYILWMLERVFYREPKAEYDGAGDADTVEKLSTFALVAVIMLVGIYPRILTDVIEKAAEYLESIVSLGI
;
A
#
# COMPACT_ATOMS: atom_id res chain seq x y z
N GLN A 1 14.74 6.79 15.44
CA GLN A 1 15.92 5.94 15.72
C GLN A 1 16.76 5.83 14.46
N PHE A 2 18.02 5.38 14.56
CA PHE A 2 18.94 5.27 13.41
C PHE A 2 18.97 6.56 12.56
N VAL A 3 19.12 7.70 13.24
CA VAL A 3 19.04 9.02 12.60
C VAL A 3 20.35 9.34 11.91
N GLU A 4 20.28 9.62 10.63
CA GLU A 4 21.36 10.23 9.86
C GLU A 4 20.88 11.58 9.37
N LYS A 5 21.58 12.64 9.75
CA LYS A 5 21.19 14.02 9.43
C LYS A 5 22.41 14.81 8.97
N VAL A 6 22.43 15.17 7.70
CA VAL A 6 23.52 15.94 7.07
C VAL A 6 22.93 17.06 6.24
N SER A 7 23.53 18.25 6.27
CA SER A 7 23.12 19.34 5.36
C SER A 7 23.44 18.97 3.92
N TRP A 8 22.45 19.05 3.03
CA TRP A 8 22.60 18.62 1.64
C TRP A 8 22.58 19.79 0.65
N ILE A 9 21.57 20.67 0.72
CA ILE A 9 21.48 21.88 -0.11
C ILE A 9 21.23 23.09 0.82
N PRO A 10 22.30 23.69 1.38
CA PRO A 10 22.17 24.74 2.39
C PRO A 10 21.40 25.99 1.93
N GLN A 11 21.40 26.29 0.63
CA GLN A 11 20.77 27.49 0.07
C GLN A 11 19.25 27.52 0.24
N ILE A 12 18.64 26.35 0.36
CA ILE A 12 17.19 26.16 0.58
C ILE A 12 16.92 25.31 1.82
N ASP A 13 17.93 25.14 2.69
CA ASP A 13 17.88 24.36 3.92
C ASP A 13 17.36 22.91 3.76
N VAL A 14 17.72 22.25 2.65
CA VAL A 14 17.41 20.83 2.44
C VAL A 14 18.46 19.97 3.13
N GLN A 15 17.98 18.93 3.82
CA GLN A 15 18.80 18.04 4.62
C GLN A 15 18.68 16.61 4.12
N TYR A 16 19.80 15.88 4.08
CA TYR A 16 19.77 14.43 4.02
C TYR A 16 19.41 13.93 5.41
N TYR A 17 18.11 13.86 5.69
CA TYR A 17 17.56 13.47 6.98
C TYR A 17 16.80 12.14 6.84
N LEU A 18 17.42 11.07 7.36
CA LEU A 18 16.84 9.74 7.43
C LEU A 18 16.58 9.33 8.89
N GLY A 19 15.57 8.49 9.09
CA GLY A 19 15.33 7.85 10.37
C GLY A 19 14.22 6.79 10.33
N VAL A 20 14.24 5.93 11.34
CA VAL A 20 13.27 4.83 11.49
C VAL A 20 12.57 4.92 12.86
N ASP A 21 11.26 4.73 12.89
CA ASP A 21 10.43 4.63 14.08
C ASP A 21 9.32 3.57 13.92
N GLY A 22 8.33 3.58 14.82
CA GLY A 22 7.27 2.58 14.86
C GLY A 22 6.37 2.50 13.63
N LEU A 23 6.22 3.59 12.87
CA LEU A 23 5.32 3.64 11.71
C LEU A 23 6.00 3.14 10.44
N ASN A 24 7.26 3.49 10.23
CA ASN A 24 7.99 3.11 9.00
C ASN A 24 8.77 1.80 9.13
N LEU A 25 9.12 1.33 10.34
CA LEU A 25 9.83 0.06 10.51
C LEU A 25 9.11 -1.13 9.85
N PRO A 26 7.79 -1.34 10.04
CA PRO A 26 7.09 -2.43 9.36
C PRO A 26 7.15 -2.28 7.82
N MET A 27 7.11 -1.05 7.31
CA MET A 27 7.16 -0.79 5.87
C MET A 27 8.56 -1.07 5.28
N VAL A 28 9.62 -0.76 6.01
CA VAL A 28 11.00 -1.08 5.63
C VAL A 28 11.22 -2.60 5.59
N ILE A 29 10.77 -3.33 6.62
CA ILE A 29 10.84 -4.80 6.67
C ILE A 29 10.03 -5.41 5.54
N LEU A 30 8.82 -4.90 5.29
CA LEU A 30 7.97 -5.34 4.19
C LEU A 30 8.65 -5.13 2.83
N THR A 31 9.21 -3.94 2.60
CA THR A 31 9.82 -3.58 1.31
C THR A 31 11.04 -4.44 1.01
N THR A 32 11.92 -4.65 1.99
CA THR A 32 13.11 -5.51 1.84
C THR A 32 12.75 -6.99 1.65
N LEU A 33 11.75 -7.49 2.41
CA LEU A 33 11.24 -8.85 2.22
C LEU A 33 10.68 -9.02 0.81
N LEU A 34 9.83 -8.11 0.35
CA LEU A 34 9.22 -8.19 -0.97
C LEU A 34 10.22 -7.96 -2.10
N GLY A 35 11.24 -7.11 -1.91
CA GLY A 35 12.33 -6.93 -2.86
C GLY A 35 13.10 -8.23 -3.07
N PHE A 36 13.46 -8.91 -1.98
CA PHE A 36 14.07 -10.23 -2.03
C PHE A 36 13.18 -11.27 -2.74
N ILE A 37 11.89 -11.32 -2.40
CA ILE A 37 10.94 -12.22 -3.08
C ILE A 37 10.77 -11.87 -4.55
N ALA A 38 10.74 -10.59 -4.91
CA ALA A 38 10.61 -10.11 -6.28
C ALA A 38 11.80 -10.57 -7.14
N VAL A 39 13.02 -10.60 -6.58
CA VAL A 39 14.19 -11.18 -7.25
C VAL A 39 14.01 -12.67 -7.49
N LEU A 40 13.56 -13.44 -6.48
CA LEU A 40 13.33 -14.88 -6.62
C LEU A 40 12.23 -15.22 -7.62
N VAL A 41 11.13 -14.47 -7.64
CA VAL A 41 10.03 -14.65 -8.60
C VAL A 41 10.47 -14.32 -10.03
N SER A 42 11.45 -13.44 -10.19
CA SER A 42 11.99 -13.04 -11.49
C SER A 42 13.21 -13.86 -11.94
N TRP A 43 13.51 -14.97 -11.27
CA TRP A 43 14.73 -15.74 -11.52
C TRP A 43 14.87 -16.26 -12.96
N LYS A 44 13.74 -16.50 -13.64
CA LYS A 44 13.68 -17.03 -15.01
C LYS A 44 13.60 -15.93 -16.09
N ILE A 45 13.83 -14.66 -15.75
CA ILE A 45 13.84 -13.57 -16.75
C ILE A 45 15.17 -13.59 -17.50
N ASP A 46 15.12 -13.96 -18.78
CA ASP A 46 16.32 -14.00 -19.64
C ASP A 46 16.53 -12.70 -20.44
N PHE A 47 15.43 -12.05 -20.86
CA PHE A 47 15.47 -10.86 -21.71
C PHE A 47 15.95 -9.62 -20.93
N ARG A 48 17.09 -9.04 -21.35
CA ARG A 48 17.69 -7.82 -20.76
C ARG A 48 17.77 -7.88 -19.22
N HIS A 49 18.07 -9.06 -18.66
CA HIS A 49 18.03 -9.32 -17.21
C HIS A 49 18.82 -8.32 -16.36
N ARG A 50 19.99 -7.86 -16.82
CA ARG A 50 20.79 -6.86 -16.09
C ARG A 50 20.02 -5.56 -15.85
N GLU A 51 19.33 -5.08 -16.87
CA GLU A 51 18.53 -3.86 -16.77
C GLU A 51 17.28 -4.09 -15.93
N TYR A 52 16.66 -5.26 -16.07
CA TYR A 52 15.50 -5.63 -15.26
C TYR A 52 15.82 -5.54 -13.77
N PHE A 53 16.90 -6.22 -13.33
CA PHE A 53 17.29 -6.22 -11.92
C PHE A 53 17.83 -4.86 -11.47
N ALA A 54 18.50 -4.09 -12.34
CA ALA A 54 18.89 -2.73 -12.02
C ALA A 54 17.66 -1.84 -11.73
N TYR A 55 16.64 -1.87 -12.59
CA TYR A 55 15.40 -1.12 -12.33
C TYR A 55 14.64 -1.63 -11.11
N LEU A 56 14.64 -2.95 -10.86
CA LEU A 56 14.00 -3.52 -9.67
C LEU A 56 14.68 -3.05 -8.37
N LEU A 57 16.02 -3.02 -8.34
CA LEU A 57 16.78 -2.53 -7.18
C LEU A 57 16.67 -1.01 -7.00
N VAL A 58 16.62 -0.25 -8.10
CA VAL A 58 16.33 1.19 -8.04
C VAL A 58 14.93 1.43 -7.47
N LEU A 59 13.93 0.66 -7.92
CA LEU A 59 12.56 0.72 -7.39
C LEU A 59 12.51 0.43 -5.88
N GLU A 60 13.15 -0.66 -5.44
CA GLU A 60 13.24 -1.00 -4.02
C GLU A 60 13.92 0.11 -3.22
N SER A 61 15.05 0.63 -3.71
CA SER A 61 15.81 1.71 -3.06
C SER A 61 14.99 3.00 -2.94
N SER A 62 14.22 3.36 -3.97
CA SER A 62 13.34 4.53 -3.92
C SER A 62 12.21 4.37 -2.91
N ILE A 63 11.58 3.19 -2.83
CA ILE A 63 10.51 2.95 -1.87
C ILE A 63 11.05 2.98 -0.43
N LEU A 64 12.23 2.39 -0.20
CA LEU A 64 12.93 2.50 1.09
C LEU A 64 13.26 3.95 1.45
N GLY A 65 13.75 4.71 0.47
CA GLY A 65 14.03 6.14 0.61
C GLY A 65 12.78 6.93 1.05
N VAL A 66 11.61 6.67 0.45
CA VAL A 66 10.35 7.30 0.87
C VAL A 66 10.02 7.01 2.34
N PHE A 67 10.13 5.76 2.77
CA PHE A 67 9.79 5.39 4.15
C PHE A 67 10.79 5.92 5.19
N CYS A 68 12.07 6.03 4.83
CA CYS A 68 13.13 6.48 5.74
C CYS A 68 13.29 8.01 5.77
N SER A 69 12.79 8.74 4.77
CA SER A 69 12.97 10.20 4.69
C SER A 69 12.17 10.94 5.76
N LEU A 70 12.85 11.87 6.44
CA LEU A 70 12.29 12.83 7.40
C LEU A 70 12.41 14.29 6.91
N ASP A 71 13.00 14.50 5.74
CA ASP A 71 13.01 15.76 5.00
C ASP A 71 11.99 15.68 3.84
N LEU A 72 11.14 16.69 3.68
CA LEU A 72 10.08 16.73 2.67
C LEU A 72 10.59 16.72 1.23
N PHE A 73 11.69 17.42 0.97
CA PHE A 73 12.28 17.47 -0.35
C PHE A 73 12.90 16.11 -0.70
N LEU A 74 13.61 15.51 0.26
CA LEU A 74 14.17 14.16 0.09
C LEU A 74 13.06 13.10 -0.10
N PHE A 75 11.98 13.20 0.67
CA PHE A 75 10.79 12.36 0.52
C PHE A 75 10.19 12.48 -0.88
N PHE A 76 10.00 13.72 -1.36
CA PHE A 76 9.50 13.97 -2.72
C PHE A 76 10.43 13.41 -3.79
N LEU A 77 11.74 13.55 -3.62
CA LEU A 77 12.72 13.04 -4.57
C LEU A 77 12.62 11.53 -4.72
N PHE A 78 12.62 10.78 -3.61
CA PHE A 78 12.49 9.32 -3.67
C PHE A 78 11.13 8.88 -4.22
N TRP A 79 10.07 9.64 -3.93
CA TRP A 79 8.74 9.42 -4.50
C TRP A 79 8.72 9.56 -6.03
N GLU A 80 9.46 10.51 -6.59
CA GLU A 80 9.55 10.65 -8.05
C GLU A 80 10.50 9.64 -8.69
N VAL A 81 11.59 9.28 -8.01
CA VAL A 81 12.57 8.32 -8.54
C VAL A 81 11.92 6.99 -8.85
N GLU A 82 10.97 6.50 -8.06
CA GLU A 82 10.31 5.22 -8.30
C GLU A 82 9.41 5.18 -9.54
N VAL A 83 8.95 6.32 -10.04
CA VAL A 83 8.09 6.39 -11.25
C VAL A 83 8.86 5.90 -12.48
N ILE A 84 10.15 6.22 -12.53
CA ILE A 84 11.07 5.88 -13.63
C ILE A 84 11.23 4.35 -13.80
N PRO A 85 11.71 3.59 -12.79
CA PRO A 85 11.83 2.14 -12.92
C PRO A 85 10.47 1.49 -13.15
N MET A 86 9.39 1.96 -12.51
CA MET A 86 8.04 1.41 -12.75
C MET A 86 7.62 1.54 -14.22
N TYR A 87 7.85 2.69 -14.85
CA TYR A 87 7.55 2.89 -16.26
C TYR A 87 8.32 1.92 -17.16
N PHE A 88 9.62 1.78 -16.95
CA PHE A 88 10.46 0.88 -17.75
C PHE A 88 10.14 -0.60 -17.50
N LEU A 89 9.90 -0.97 -16.24
CA LEU A 89 9.54 -2.33 -15.86
C LEU A 89 8.23 -2.78 -16.51
N ILE A 90 7.22 -1.89 -16.59
CA ILE A 90 5.95 -2.19 -17.27
C ILE A 90 6.11 -2.13 -18.79
N SER A 91 6.66 -1.07 -19.36
CA SER A 91 6.73 -0.90 -20.83
C SER A 91 7.62 -1.94 -21.52
N ILE A 92 8.74 -2.32 -20.92
CA ILE A 92 9.68 -3.26 -21.54
C ILE A 92 9.24 -4.71 -21.29
N TRP A 93 9.00 -5.09 -20.03
CA TRP A 93 8.73 -6.49 -19.65
C TRP A 93 7.25 -6.84 -19.42
N GLY A 94 6.36 -5.86 -19.43
CA GLY A 94 4.92 -6.10 -19.30
C GLY A 94 4.32 -6.87 -20.47
N LYS A 95 3.05 -7.24 -20.32
CA LYS A 95 2.25 -7.97 -21.32
C LYS A 95 0.96 -7.20 -21.64
N GLY A 96 0.24 -7.61 -22.67
CA GLY A 96 -1.04 -6.97 -23.04
C GLY A 96 -0.84 -5.54 -23.52
N ARG A 97 -1.56 -4.58 -22.93
CA ARG A 97 -1.52 -3.15 -23.33
C ARG A 97 -0.48 -2.39 -22.51
N LYS A 98 0.72 -2.97 -22.37
CA LYS A 98 1.77 -2.50 -21.47
C LYS A 98 2.16 -1.04 -21.66
N ASP A 99 2.22 -0.54 -22.90
CA ASP A 99 2.58 0.85 -23.17
C ASP A 99 1.49 1.83 -22.70
N TYR A 100 0.22 1.49 -22.93
CA TYR A 100 -0.92 2.25 -22.43
C TYR A 100 -0.94 2.25 -20.89
N SER A 101 -0.77 1.08 -20.27
CA SER A 101 -0.81 0.92 -18.82
C SER A 101 0.37 1.61 -18.13
N ALA A 102 1.58 1.55 -18.71
CA ALA A 102 2.75 2.28 -18.24
C ALA A 102 2.55 3.79 -18.34
N MET A 103 2.05 4.29 -19.48
CA MET A 103 1.79 5.72 -19.67
C MET A 103 0.69 6.22 -18.74
N LYS A 104 -0.40 5.45 -18.57
CA LYS A 104 -1.48 5.78 -17.65
C LYS A 104 -0.99 5.84 -16.21
N TYR A 105 -0.15 4.89 -15.79
CA TYR A 105 0.51 4.91 -14.49
C TYR A 105 1.30 6.21 -14.28
N VAL A 106 2.15 6.57 -15.23
CA VAL A 106 2.98 7.79 -15.16
C VAL A 106 2.11 9.05 -15.10
N ILE A 107 1.11 9.19 -15.97
CA ILE A 107 0.24 10.38 -15.99
C ILE A 107 -0.50 10.55 -14.67
N TYR A 108 -1.07 9.48 -14.11
CA TYR A 108 -1.76 9.54 -12.83
C TYR A 108 -0.81 9.91 -11.70
N THR A 109 0.35 9.25 -11.63
CA THR A 109 1.29 9.44 -10.52
C THR A 109 1.99 10.79 -10.59
N ILE A 110 2.36 11.29 -11.77
CA ILE A 110 2.90 12.64 -11.97
C ILE A 110 1.85 13.71 -11.64
N PHE A 111 0.58 13.49 -11.98
CA PHE A 111 -0.47 14.42 -11.57
C PHE A 111 -0.54 14.52 -10.04
N GLY A 112 -0.52 13.38 -9.35
CA GLY A 112 -0.46 13.34 -7.89
C GLY A 112 0.80 14.02 -7.35
N SER A 113 1.98 13.71 -7.90
CA SER A 113 3.23 14.30 -7.42
C SER A 113 3.35 15.79 -7.68
N ALA A 114 2.79 16.31 -8.77
CA ALA A 114 2.68 17.75 -9.01
C ALA A 114 1.88 18.45 -7.91
N MET A 115 0.77 17.85 -7.46
CA MET A 115 0.00 18.38 -6.32
C MET A 115 0.81 18.30 -5.02
N MET A 116 1.53 17.21 -4.79
CA MET A 116 2.41 17.08 -3.62
C MET A 116 3.51 18.14 -3.62
N LEU A 117 4.20 18.34 -4.75
CA LEU A 117 5.25 19.35 -4.88
C LEU A 117 4.69 20.75 -4.62
N ALA A 118 3.54 21.07 -5.20
CA ALA A 118 2.86 22.34 -4.93
C ALA A 118 2.54 22.50 -3.43
N GLY A 119 2.03 21.45 -2.77
CA GLY A 119 1.79 21.43 -1.33
C GLY A 119 3.06 21.63 -0.50
N ILE A 120 4.13 20.90 -0.81
CA ILE A 120 5.43 20.98 -0.11
C ILE A 120 6.05 22.37 -0.28
N LEU A 121 6.05 22.94 -1.49
CA LEU A 121 6.61 24.26 -1.74
C LEU A 121 5.79 25.36 -1.06
N LEU A 122 4.45 25.27 -1.11
CA LEU A 122 3.59 26.20 -0.38
C LEU A 122 3.83 26.11 1.12
N LEU A 123 3.95 24.90 1.67
CA LEU A 123 4.28 24.70 3.08
C LEU A 123 5.64 25.31 3.42
N TYR A 124 6.68 25.03 2.62
CA TYR A 124 8.01 25.58 2.82
C TYR A 124 8.00 27.11 2.87
N PHE A 125 7.43 27.79 1.86
CA PHE A 125 7.44 29.24 1.80
C PHE A 125 6.59 29.90 2.89
N LYS A 126 5.55 29.21 3.39
CA LYS A 126 4.65 29.73 4.43
C LYS A 126 5.12 29.41 5.84
N ALA A 127 5.76 28.27 6.04
CA ALA A 127 6.28 27.84 7.34
C ALA A 127 7.66 28.44 7.64
N SER A 128 8.50 28.67 6.63
CA SER A 128 9.87 29.20 6.83
C SER A 128 9.96 30.43 7.74
N PRO A 129 9.06 31.44 7.65
CA PRO A 129 9.10 32.59 8.56
C PRO A 129 8.77 32.27 10.02
N GLU A 130 8.04 31.17 10.25
CA GLU A 130 7.57 30.73 11.57
C GLU A 130 8.53 29.72 12.22
N MET A 131 9.51 29.21 11.47
CA MET A 131 10.50 28.27 11.99
C MET A 131 11.48 28.96 12.94
N ALA A 132 11.85 28.26 14.01
CA ALA A 132 12.88 28.75 14.92
C ALA A 132 14.24 28.85 14.20
N PRO A 133 15.15 29.75 14.63
CA PRO A 133 16.46 29.89 14.00
C PRO A 133 17.22 28.55 13.92
N GLY A 134 17.63 28.16 12.71
CA GLY A 134 18.35 26.91 12.44
C GLY A 134 17.46 25.67 12.26
N GLN A 135 16.14 25.81 12.26
CA GLN A 135 15.21 24.76 11.86
C GLN A 135 14.81 24.91 10.39
N SER A 136 14.78 23.77 9.69
CA SER A 136 14.37 23.70 8.30
C SER A 136 12.87 23.55 8.16
N ALA A 137 12.27 24.33 7.25
CA ALA A 137 10.89 24.16 6.84
C ALA A 137 10.67 22.94 5.91
N PHE A 138 11.72 22.14 5.66
CA PHE A 138 11.62 20.80 5.07
C PHE A 138 11.73 19.68 6.11
N ASP A 139 12.13 19.95 7.35
CA ASP A 139 12.22 18.94 8.41
C ASP A 139 10.80 18.62 8.92
N MET A 140 10.34 17.38 8.66
CA MET A 140 8.99 16.93 9.04
C MET A 140 8.75 17.01 10.57
N ILE A 141 9.79 16.79 11.37
CA ILE A 141 9.70 16.81 12.83
C ILE A 141 9.62 18.25 13.32
N ALA A 142 10.44 19.14 12.76
CA ALA A 142 10.40 20.56 13.10
C ALA A 142 9.06 21.20 12.71
N LEU A 143 8.53 20.87 11.52
CA LEU A 143 7.22 21.36 11.06
C LEU A 143 6.08 20.93 11.98
N ARG A 144 6.10 19.68 12.46
CA ARG A 144 5.14 19.18 13.44
C ARG A 144 5.25 19.93 14.77
N ASP A 145 6.47 20.10 15.28
CA ASP A 145 6.70 20.71 16.60
C ASP A 145 6.53 22.24 16.61
N ALA A 146 6.49 22.87 15.43
CA ALA A 146 6.29 24.31 15.29
C ALA A 146 4.86 24.78 15.57
N GLY A 147 3.90 23.86 15.76
CA GLY A 147 2.51 24.21 16.07
C GLY A 147 1.81 25.02 14.98
N LEU A 148 2.09 24.67 13.72
CA LEU A 148 1.52 25.37 12.56
C LEU A 148 0.01 25.16 12.51
N SER A 149 -0.74 26.24 12.37
CA SER A 149 -2.20 26.17 12.28
C SER A 149 -2.76 27.04 11.16
N ALA A 150 -4.05 26.88 10.85
CA ALA A 150 -4.75 27.72 9.89
C ALA A 150 -4.84 29.19 10.31
N GLN A 151 -4.61 29.49 11.60
CA GLN A 151 -4.53 30.87 12.11
C GLN A 151 -3.19 31.53 11.76
N VAL A 152 -2.13 30.72 11.68
CA VAL A 152 -0.76 31.16 11.39
C VAL A 152 -0.50 31.17 9.88
N ILE A 153 -0.98 30.14 9.15
CA ILE A 153 -0.76 29.99 7.71
C ILE A 153 -2.07 30.18 6.93
N PRO A 154 -2.23 31.28 6.17
CA PRO A 154 -3.31 31.40 5.20
C PRO A 154 -3.23 30.24 4.19
N CYS A 155 -4.37 29.63 3.88
CA CYS A 155 -4.48 28.46 2.98
C CYS A 155 -3.92 27.13 3.53
N PHE A 156 -3.76 26.97 4.85
CA PHE A 156 -3.30 25.72 5.47
C PHE A 156 -4.13 24.48 5.03
N SER A 157 -5.45 24.63 4.92
CA SER A 157 -6.33 23.56 4.42
C SER A 157 -6.14 23.25 2.93
N LEU A 158 -5.69 24.21 2.12
CA LEU A 158 -5.36 23.96 0.71
C LEU A 158 -4.08 23.14 0.60
N ILE A 159 -3.06 23.43 1.42
CA ILE A 159 -1.82 22.65 1.48
C ILE A 159 -2.15 21.19 1.84
N PHE A 160 -2.96 21.00 2.88
CA PHE A 160 -3.46 19.68 3.26
C PHE A 160 -4.19 18.99 2.09
N ALA A 161 -5.11 19.69 1.40
CA ALA A 161 -5.86 19.12 0.30
C ALA A 161 -4.97 18.71 -0.88
N LEU A 162 -3.94 19.50 -1.22
CA LEU A 162 -2.97 19.18 -2.27
C LEU A 162 -2.19 17.90 -1.94
N LEU A 163 -1.69 17.78 -0.71
CA LEU A 163 -0.99 16.59 -0.22
C LEU A 163 -1.95 15.37 -0.19
N LEU A 164 -3.17 15.56 0.32
CA LEU A 164 -4.18 14.51 0.38
C LEU A 164 -4.53 13.98 -1.01
N VAL A 165 -4.66 14.83 -2.03
CA VAL A 165 -4.91 14.39 -3.42
C VAL A 165 -3.76 13.53 -3.92
N ALA A 166 -2.52 13.94 -3.70
CA ALA A 166 -1.35 13.17 -4.12
C ALA A 166 -1.32 11.77 -3.50
N TYR A 167 -1.51 11.70 -2.19
CA TYR A 167 -1.55 10.43 -1.47
C TYR A 167 -2.78 9.59 -1.84
N SER A 168 -3.91 10.23 -2.13
CA SER A 168 -5.15 9.56 -2.57
C SER A 168 -5.00 8.89 -3.93
N VAL A 169 -4.25 9.50 -4.86
CA VAL A 169 -3.88 8.84 -6.13
C VAL A 169 -3.06 7.58 -5.85
N LYS A 170 -2.09 7.65 -4.92
CA LYS A 170 -1.17 6.54 -4.63
C LYS A 170 -1.79 5.42 -3.80
N LEU A 171 -2.71 5.73 -2.88
CA LEU A 171 -3.49 4.82 -2.02
C LEU A 171 -4.80 4.32 -2.69
N PRO A 172 -4.83 4.28 -4.03
CA PRO A 172 -6.04 4.25 -4.87
C PRO A 172 -7.39 4.58 -4.21
N VAL A 173 -7.56 5.80 -3.68
CA VAL A 173 -8.85 6.24 -3.12
C VAL A 173 -9.85 6.49 -4.26
N VAL A 174 -11.13 6.10 -4.09
CA VAL A 174 -12.16 6.41 -5.09
C VAL A 174 -12.37 7.94 -5.17
N PRO A 175 -12.35 8.56 -6.37
CA PRO A 175 -12.32 7.98 -7.72
C PRO A 175 -10.94 7.85 -8.39
N LEU A 176 -9.85 8.17 -7.70
CA LEU A 176 -8.47 8.27 -8.19
C LEU A 176 -7.72 6.92 -8.30
N HIS A 177 -8.43 5.82 -8.54
CA HIS A 177 -7.88 4.45 -8.49
C HIS A 177 -7.71 3.79 -9.86
N THR A 178 -8.21 4.37 -10.95
CA THR A 178 -8.39 3.65 -12.23
C THR A 178 -7.08 3.25 -12.93
N TRP A 179 -5.94 3.82 -12.52
CA TRP A 179 -4.62 3.44 -13.01
C TRP A 179 -4.18 2.07 -12.48
N LEU A 180 -4.59 1.73 -11.25
CA LEU A 180 -4.09 0.58 -10.50
C LEU A 180 -4.40 -0.76 -11.19
N PRO A 181 -5.65 -1.05 -11.61
CA PRO A 181 -5.96 -2.35 -12.22
C PRO A 181 -5.22 -2.55 -13.55
N ASP A 182 -5.09 -1.50 -14.36
CA ASP A 182 -4.40 -1.58 -15.64
C ASP A 182 -2.90 -1.81 -15.45
N ALA A 183 -2.26 -1.06 -14.53
CA ALA A 183 -0.85 -1.23 -14.18
C ALA A 183 -0.55 -2.65 -13.70
N HIS A 184 -1.35 -3.20 -12.77
CA HIS A 184 -1.14 -4.56 -12.27
C HIS A 184 -1.39 -5.65 -13.30
N THR A 185 -2.41 -5.46 -14.13
CA THR A 185 -2.78 -6.43 -15.16
C THR A 185 -1.62 -6.59 -16.13
N ASP A 186 -1.02 -5.50 -16.59
CA ASP A 186 0.00 -5.57 -17.63
C ASP A 186 1.44 -5.69 -17.09
N ALA A 187 1.68 -5.41 -15.81
CA ALA A 187 2.99 -5.54 -15.20
C ALA A 187 3.50 -7.00 -15.11
N PRO A 188 4.83 -7.21 -15.16
CA PRO A 188 5.46 -8.47 -14.77
C PRO A 188 5.08 -8.85 -13.33
N THR A 189 5.13 -10.14 -13.02
CA THR A 189 4.70 -10.67 -11.71
C THR A 189 5.41 -10.00 -10.54
N ALA A 190 6.75 -9.99 -10.52
CA ALA A 190 7.52 -9.38 -9.44
C ALA A 190 7.30 -7.86 -9.32
N VAL A 191 7.01 -7.19 -10.43
CA VAL A 191 6.66 -5.76 -10.43
C VAL A 191 5.31 -5.56 -9.77
N SER A 192 4.31 -6.43 -10.04
CA SER A 192 3.04 -6.42 -9.31
C SER A 192 3.20 -6.74 -7.81
N VAL A 193 4.16 -7.60 -7.45
CA VAL A 193 4.50 -7.87 -6.04
C VAL A 193 5.00 -6.60 -5.35
N MET A 194 5.95 -5.88 -5.94
CA MET A 194 6.45 -4.61 -5.38
C MET A 194 5.38 -3.51 -5.39
N LEU A 195 4.63 -3.40 -6.50
CA LEU A 195 3.60 -2.39 -6.70
C LEU A 195 2.48 -2.52 -5.64
N ALA A 196 1.85 -3.69 -5.55
CA ALA A 196 0.77 -3.92 -4.61
C ALA A 196 1.30 -3.99 -3.19
N GLY A 197 2.46 -4.63 -3.03
CA GLY A 197 3.04 -4.98 -1.76
C GLY A 197 3.59 -3.79 -0.99
N ALA A 198 4.41 -2.95 -1.62
CA ALA A 198 5.10 -1.84 -0.95
C ALA A 198 4.67 -0.45 -1.46
N LEU A 199 4.63 -0.25 -2.77
CA LEU A 199 4.42 1.09 -3.37
C LEU A 199 3.09 1.73 -2.96
N LEU A 200 2.00 0.97 -2.91
CA LEU A 200 0.69 1.49 -2.47
C LEU A 200 0.70 2.06 -1.04
N LYS A 201 1.59 1.56 -0.19
CA LYS A 201 1.62 1.91 1.24
C LYS A 201 2.25 3.27 1.47
N MET A 202 3.00 3.78 0.50
CA MET A 202 3.55 5.14 0.58
C MET A 202 2.45 6.19 0.65
N GLY A 203 1.30 5.97 0.01
CA GLY A 203 0.15 6.88 0.11
C GLY A 203 -0.39 6.94 1.55
N GLY A 204 -0.64 5.78 2.17
CA GLY A 204 -1.09 5.73 3.57
C GLY A 204 -0.06 6.26 4.55
N TYR A 205 1.22 5.91 4.35
CA TYR A 205 2.33 6.45 5.12
C TYR A 205 2.43 7.98 5.01
N GLY A 206 2.31 8.54 3.81
CA GLY A 206 2.27 9.97 3.56
C GLY A 206 1.09 10.64 4.28
N MET A 207 -0.11 10.05 4.24
CA MET A 207 -1.27 10.57 4.98
C MET A 207 -1.02 10.59 6.49
N ILE A 208 -0.41 9.54 7.06
CA ILE A 208 -0.10 9.49 8.49
C ILE A 208 0.95 10.55 8.85
N ARG A 209 2.07 10.57 8.14
CA ARG A 209 3.23 11.43 8.44
C ARG A 209 3.01 12.89 8.17
N MET A 210 2.29 13.19 7.10
CA MET A 210 2.14 14.55 6.61
C MET A 210 0.77 15.08 7.00
N CYS A 211 -0.29 14.45 6.51
CA CYS A 211 -1.64 14.97 6.73
C CYS A 211 -2.04 14.93 8.21
N VAL A 212 -1.88 13.81 8.90
CA VAL A 212 -2.30 13.69 10.31
C VAL A 212 -1.30 14.36 11.25
N SER A 213 0.00 14.15 11.07
CA SER A 213 1.00 14.66 12.02
C SER A 213 1.23 16.17 11.92
N ILE A 214 1.21 16.78 10.73
CA ILE A 214 1.55 18.21 10.54
C ILE A 214 0.28 19.08 10.51
N PHE A 215 -0.87 18.50 10.14
CA PHE A 215 -2.14 19.24 10.02
C PHE A 215 -3.26 18.58 10.87
N PRO A 216 -3.05 18.33 12.18
CA PRO A 216 -3.99 17.56 12.99
C PRO A 216 -5.41 18.15 13.02
N ASP A 217 -5.53 19.48 13.13
CA ASP A 217 -6.83 20.17 13.13
C ASP A 217 -7.55 20.02 11.79
N VAL A 218 -6.84 20.24 10.67
CA VAL A 218 -7.41 20.10 9.33
C VAL A 218 -7.77 18.65 9.05
N ALA A 219 -6.96 17.70 9.53
CA ALA A 219 -7.26 16.28 9.44
C ALA A 219 -8.57 15.93 10.16
N ARG A 220 -8.83 16.51 11.34
CA ARG A 220 -10.13 16.37 12.05
C ARG A 220 -11.28 16.95 11.23
N ASP A 221 -11.12 18.14 10.66
CA ASP A 221 -12.16 18.81 9.87
C ASP A 221 -12.54 18.03 8.60
N PHE A 222 -11.54 17.44 7.93
CA PHE A 222 -11.74 16.69 6.69
C PHE A 222 -12.06 15.20 6.90
N ALA A 223 -11.78 14.65 8.09
CA ALA A 223 -12.01 13.25 8.41
C ALA A 223 -13.41 12.73 8.05
N PRO A 224 -14.53 13.47 8.31
CA PRO A 224 -15.87 13.00 7.94
C PRO A 224 -16.01 12.70 6.44
N ILE A 225 -15.48 13.57 5.57
CA ILE A 225 -15.54 13.41 4.11
C ILE A 225 -14.64 12.25 3.67
N ILE A 226 -13.44 12.16 4.25
CA ILE A 226 -12.47 11.11 3.89
C ILE A 226 -12.98 9.73 4.31
N VAL A 227 -13.61 9.60 5.47
CA VAL A 227 -14.26 8.37 5.94
C VAL A 227 -15.38 7.94 4.99
N VAL A 228 -16.15 8.88 4.42
CA VAL A 228 -17.15 8.55 3.39
C VAL A 228 -16.48 7.96 2.15
N PHE A 229 -15.39 8.56 1.66
CA PHE A 229 -14.63 8.00 0.53
C PHE A 229 -14.01 6.63 0.87
N ALA A 230 -13.59 6.41 2.11
CA ALA A 230 -13.08 5.13 2.58
C ALA A 230 -14.14 4.03 2.45
N VAL A 231 -15.35 4.29 2.97
CA VAL A 231 -16.48 3.33 2.89
C VAL A 231 -16.90 3.09 1.45
N ILE A 232 -16.97 4.15 0.63
CA ILE A 232 -17.24 4.00 -0.81
C ILE A 232 -16.16 3.12 -1.43
N GLY A 233 -14.88 3.35 -1.15
CA GLY A 233 -13.77 2.55 -1.66
C GLY A 233 -13.89 1.07 -1.30
N VAL A 234 -14.23 0.76 -0.05
CA VAL A 234 -14.46 -0.61 0.42
C VAL A 234 -15.57 -1.29 -0.41
N VAL A 235 -16.77 -0.69 -0.45
CA VAL A 235 -17.95 -1.30 -1.06
C VAL A 235 -17.83 -1.33 -2.58
N TYR A 236 -17.44 -0.22 -3.20
CA TYR A 236 -17.27 -0.10 -4.65
C TYR A 236 -16.15 -1.03 -5.14
N GLY A 237 -14.99 -1.01 -4.50
CA GLY A 237 -13.86 -1.87 -4.87
C GLY A 237 -14.24 -3.35 -4.81
N ALA A 238 -14.92 -3.77 -3.75
CA ALA A 238 -15.39 -5.15 -3.61
C ALA A 238 -16.46 -5.50 -4.66
N ALA A 239 -17.43 -4.63 -4.91
CA ALA A 239 -18.48 -4.86 -5.90
C ALA A 239 -17.93 -4.99 -7.33
N VAL A 240 -16.95 -4.15 -7.70
CA VAL A 240 -16.28 -4.22 -9.01
C VAL A 240 -15.43 -5.49 -9.12
N THR A 241 -14.82 -5.94 -8.02
CA THR A 241 -14.02 -7.17 -7.97
C THR A 241 -14.83 -8.40 -8.41
N VAL A 242 -16.09 -8.53 -7.95
CA VAL A 242 -17.00 -9.65 -8.31
C VAL A 242 -17.25 -9.77 -9.81
N ARG A 243 -17.13 -8.66 -10.56
CA ARG A 243 -17.34 -8.64 -12.01
C ARG A 243 -16.06 -8.87 -12.83
N GLN A 244 -14.89 -8.98 -12.18
CA GLN A 244 -13.63 -9.18 -12.90
C GLN A 244 -13.50 -10.63 -13.39
N THR A 245 -13.06 -10.78 -14.64
CA THR A 245 -12.81 -12.07 -15.28
C THR A 245 -11.32 -12.37 -15.47
N ASP A 246 -10.45 -11.42 -15.13
CA ASP A 246 -8.99 -11.57 -15.17
C ASP A 246 -8.46 -11.70 -13.73
N LEU A 247 -7.65 -12.73 -13.48
CA LEU A 247 -7.16 -13.07 -12.15
C LEU A 247 -6.30 -11.96 -11.53
N LYS A 248 -5.38 -11.35 -12.30
CA LYS A 248 -4.55 -10.23 -11.81
C LYS A 248 -5.41 -8.99 -11.55
N ARG A 249 -6.37 -8.73 -12.44
CA ARG A 249 -7.27 -7.58 -12.30
C ARG A 249 -8.20 -7.71 -11.10
N LEU A 250 -8.67 -8.92 -10.79
CA LEU A 250 -9.47 -9.22 -9.61
C LEU A 250 -8.70 -8.85 -8.34
N ILE A 251 -7.44 -9.29 -8.20
CA ILE A 251 -6.61 -8.97 -7.01
C ILE A 251 -6.24 -7.47 -6.96
N ALA A 252 -6.09 -6.82 -8.11
CA ALA A 252 -5.88 -5.38 -8.14
C ALA A 252 -7.09 -4.61 -7.59
N TYR A 253 -8.32 -5.02 -7.93
CA TYR A 253 -9.53 -4.39 -7.38
C TYR A 253 -9.80 -4.77 -5.92
N SER A 254 -9.44 -5.97 -5.47
CA SER A 254 -9.50 -6.30 -4.04
C SER A 254 -8.59 -5.36 -3.23
N SER A 255 -7.42 -5.01 -3.78
CA SER A 255 -6.51 -4.03 -3.16
C SER A 255 -7.16 -2.65 -2.97
N VAL A 256 -7.98 -2.18 -3.92
CA VAL A 256 -8.74 -0.92 -3.77
C VAL A 256 -9.68 -0.98 -2.56
N SER A 257 -10.34 -2.12 -2.35
CA SER A 257 -11.23 -2.32 -1.20
C SER A 257 -10.45 -2.29 0.12
N HIS A 258 -9.34 -3.04 0.22
CA HIS A 258 -8.53 -3.08 1.45
C HIS A 258 -7.81 -1.76 1.75
N MET A 259 -7.44 -0.96 0.75
CA MET A 259 -6.92 0.40 0.99
C MET A 259 -8.00 1.34 1.54
N GLY A 260 -9.29 1.06 1.28
CA GLY A 260 -10.40 1.69 1.98
C GLY A 260 -10.38 1.44 3.49
N TYR A 261 -9.97 0.26 3.95
CA TYR A 261 -9.78 0.00 5.39
C TYR A 261 -8.63 0.80 5.97
N VAL A 262 -7.51 0.90 5.26
CA VAL A 262 -6.38 1.76 5.66
C VAL A 262 -6.83 3.20 5.81
N LEU A 263 -7.58 3.73 4.82
CA LEU A 263 -8.07 5.11 4.85
C LEU A 263 -9.05 5.34 6.02
N LEU A 264 -9.96 4.40 6.28
CA LEU A 264 -10.87 4.43 7.42
C LEU A 264 -10.11 4.42 8.76
N GLY A 265 -9.08 3.59 8.89
CA GLY A 265 -8.28 3.49 10.10
C GLY A 265 -7.45 4.75 10.36
N ILE A 266 -6.90 5.37 9.31
CA ILE A 266 -6.12 6.61 9.44
C ILE A 266 -7.03 7.75 9.92
N PHE A 267 -8.15 7.99 9.24
CA PHE A 267 -9.03 9.12 9.52
C PHE A 267 -10.10 8.83 10.58
N ALA A 268 -10.02 7.67 11.24
CA ALA A 268 -10.64 7.47 12.54
C ALA A 268 -9.86 8.17 13.67
N LEU A 269 -8.60 8.57 13.45
CA LEU A 269 -7.84 9.43 14.35
C LEU A 269 -7.75 8.94 15.81
N SER A 270 -7.71 7.62 16.03
CA SER A 270 -7.44 7.02 17.34
C SER A 270 -6.17 6.17 17.29
N GLN A 271 -5.47 5.98 18.41
CA GLN A 271 -4.28 5.14 18.47
C GLN A 271 -4.55 3.73 17.96
N VAL A 272 -5.69 3.14 18.36
CA VAL A 272 -6.08 1.79 17.96
C VAL A 272 -6.34 1.73 16.45
N SER A 273 -7.03 2.72 15.88
CA SER A 273 -7.34 2.72 14.44
C SER A 273 -6.10 2.95 13.59
N MET A 274 -5.17 3.80 14.04
CA MET A 274 -3.89 4.07 13.39
C MET A 274 -2.95 2.86 13.45
N THR A 275 -2.96 2.15 14.57
CA THR A 275 -2.25 0.88 14.73
C THR A 275 -2.80 -0.15 13.76
N GLY A 276 -4.13 -0.27 13.69
CA GLY A 276 -4.83 -1.11 12.72
C GLY A 276 -4.49 -0.77 11.28
N ALA A 277 -4.56 0.50 10.89
CA ALA A 277 -4.25 0.95 9.53
C ALA A 277 -2.80 0.64 9.11
N THR A 278 -1.85 0.86 10.03
CA THR A 278 -0.43 0.55 9.78
C THR A 278 -0.20 -0.96 9.68
N LEU A 279 -0.85 -1.75 10.54
CA LEU A 279 -0.82 -3.21 10.46
C LEU A 279 -1.50 -3.71 9.17
N GLN A 280 -2.57 -3.05 8.71
CA GLN A 280 -3.28 -3.37 7.46
C GLN A 280 -2.41 -3.10 6.25
N MET A 281 -1.66 -1.99 6.24
CA MET A 281 -0.64 -1.73 5.23
C MET A 281 0.37 -2.88 5.17
N PHE A 282 0.86 -3.36 6.33
CA PHE A 282 1.80 -4.49 6.37
C PHE A 282 1.16 -5.79 5.89
N ALA A 283 0.05 -6.20 6.50
CA ALA A 283 -0.63 -7.46 6.24
C ALA A 283 -1.07 -7.56 4.77
N HIS A 284 -1.72 -6.52 4.25
CA HIS A 284 -2.09 -6.47 2.84
C HIS A 284 -0.86 -6.49 1.92
N GLY A 285 0.27 -5.91 2.35
CA GLY A 285 1.54 -5.99 1.63
C GLY A 285 2.02 -7.41 1.39
N VAL A 286 2.09 -8.20 2.46
CA VAL A 286 2.54 -9.59 2.38
C VAL A 286 1.51 -10.46 1.66
N ILE A 287 0.22 -10.30 1.96
CA ILE A 287 -0.86 -11.09 1.36
C ILE A 287 -0.99 -10.81 -0.13
N SER A 288 -1.06 -9.55 -0.56
CA SER A 288 -1.19 -9.22 -1.99
C SER A 288 0.08 -9.52 -2.76
N GLY A 289 1.26 -9.37 -2.14
CA GLY A 289 2.52 -9.85 -2.71
C GLY A 289 2.46 -11.36 -3.01
N LEU A 290 1.97 -12.16 -2.06
CA LEU A 290 1.78 -13.59 -2.25
C LEU A 290 0.74 -13.88 -3.35
N LEU A 291 -0.43 -13.26 -3.31
CA LEU A 291 -1.48 -13.44 -4.32
C LEU A 291 -0.99 -13.13 -5.74
N PHE A 292 -0.25 -12.04 -5.92
CA PHE A 292 0.33 -11.70 -7.23
C PHE A 292 1.41 -12.69 -7.65
N ALA A 293 2.28 -13.15 -6.75
CA ALA A 293 3.25 -14.20 -7.03
C ALA A 293 2.54 -15.48 -7.49
N MET A 294 1.50 -15.92 -6.78
CA MET A 294 0.72 -17.10 -7.14
C MET A 294 0.00 -16.95 -8.49
N CYS A 295 -0.52 -15.76 -8.82
CA CYS A 295 -1.08 -15.49 -10.15
C CYS A 295 -0.03 -15.61 -11.25
N GLY A 296 1.20 -15.18 -10.96
CA GLY A 296 2.32 -15.35 -11.86
C GLY A 296 2.59 -16.83 -12.14
N LEU A 297 2.61 -17.66 -11.09
CA LEU A 297 2.80 -19.10 -11.23
C LEU A 297 1.66 -19.76 -12.01
N VAL A 298 0.40 -19.46 -11.68
CA VAL A 298 -0.75 -19.97 -12.44
C VAL A 298 -0.62 -19.60 -13.92
N TYR A 299 -0.26 -18.36 -14.22
CA TYR A 299 -0.07 -17.90 -15.60
C TYR A 299 1.15 -18.53 -16.29
N GLU A 300 2.25 -18.81 -15.58
CA GLU A 300 3.41 -19.50 -16.14
C GLU A 300 3.06 -20.93 -16.56
N LYS A 301 2.26 -21.65 -15.76
CA LYS A 301 1.92 -23.06 -16.00
C LYS A 301 0.70 -23.26 -16.91
N ALA A 302 -0.31 -22.38 -16.81
CA ALA A 302 -1.55 -22.49 -17.57
C ALA A 302 -1.61 -21.55 -18.79
N HIS A 303 -0.66 -20.61 -18.93
CA HIS A 303 -0.58 -19.60 -20.00
C HIS A 303 -1.80 -18.70 -20.19
N THR A 304 -2.78 -18.81 -19.31
CA THR A 304 -3.94 -17.93 -19.24
C THR A 304 -4.15 -17.46 -17.81
N ARG A 305 -4.78 -16.29 -17.69
CA ARG A 305 -5.24 -15.69 -16.43
C ARG A 305 -6.73 -15.35 -16.51
N HIS A 306 -7.39 -15.76 -17.59
CA HIS A 306 -8.82 -15.55 -17.79
C HIS A 306 -9.58 -16.61 -16.99
N ILE A 307 -10.27 -16.20 -15.94
CA ILE A 307 -10.92 -17.09 -14.95
C ILE A 307 -11.89 -18.09 -15.62
N PRO A 308 -12.73 -17.72 -16.61
CA PRO A 308 -13.60 -18.67 -17.31
C PRO A 308 -12.86 -19.80 -18.04
N ASP A 309 -11.62 -19.55 -18.48
CA ASP A 309 -10.81 -20.53 -19.20
C ASP A 309 -10.09 -21.48 -18.23
N LEU A 310 -10.00 -21.14 -16.95
CA LEU A 310 -9.39 -21.98 -15.92
C LEU A 310 -10.40 -22.99 -15.32
N GLY A 311 -9.90 -24.06 -14.71
CA GLY A 311 -10.72 -25.05 -14.03
C GLY A 311 -9.96 -26.32 -13.63
N GLY A 312 -10.17 -26.76 -12.38
CA GLY A 312 -9.70 -28.05 -11.86
C GLY A 312 -8.19 -28.20 -11.70
N LEU A 313 -7.45 -27.08 -11.59
CA LEU A 313 -5.99 -27.05 -11.44
C LEU A 313 -5.48 -27.66 -10.13
N ALA A 314 -6.35 -27.94 -9.14
CA ALA A 314 -5.95 -28.57 -7.88
C ALA A 314 -5.26 -29.93 -8.05
N ARG A 315 -5.60 -30.66 -9.13
CA ARG A 315 -4.99 -31.96 -9.42
C ARG A 315 -3.56 -31.84 -9.94
N GLN A 316 -3.27 -30.81 -10.73
CA GLN A 316 -2.00 -30.64 -11.45
C GLN A 316 -0.98 -29.87 -10.62
N MET A 317 -1.41 -28.88 -9.84
CA MET A 317 -0.52 -27.97 -9.11
C MET A 317 -0.91 -27.82 -7.62
N PRO A 318 -0.91 -28.92 -6.84
CA PRO A 318 -1.42 -28.94 -5.47
C PRO A 318 -0.72 -27.95 -4.52
N VAL A 319 0.60 -27.72 -4.67
CA VAL A 319 1.32 -26.76 -3.83
C VAL A 319 0.89 -25.34 -4.15
N ILE A 320 0.80 -24.99 -5.44
CA ILE A 320 0.27 -23.68 -5.86
C ILE A 320 -1.13 -23.47 -5.29
N VAL A 321 -2.02 -24.45 -5.40
CA VAL A 321 -3.40 -24.34 -4.90
C VAL A 321 -3.46 -24.16 -3.39
N ALA A 322 -2.67 -24.93 -2.63
CA ALA A 322 -2.63 -24.84 -1.18
C ALA A 322 -2.18 -23.44 -0.72
N VAL A 323 -1.08 -22.94 -1.28
CA VAL A 323 -0.53 -21.62 -0.95
C VAL A 323 -1.48 -20.50 -1.39
N PHE A 324 -2.06 -20.59 -2.60
CA PHE A 324 -3.03 -19.60 -3.08
C PHE A 324 -4.27 -19.58 -2.18
N SER A 325 -4.76 -20.76 -1.76
CA SER A 325 -5.89 -20.86 -0.84
C SER A 325 -5.57 -20.20 0.51
N VAL A 326 -4.38 -20.41 1.08
CA VAL A 326 -3.95 -19.72 2.31
C VAL A 326 -3.90 -18.20 2.12
N ALA A 327 -3.34 -17.73 1.00
CA ALA A 327 -3.29 -16.30 0.68
C ALA A 327 -4.69 -15.69 0.51
N GLY A 328 -5.59 -16.39 -0.17
CA GLY A 328 -6.99 -15.99 -0.33
C GLY A 328 -7.73 -15.93 1.00
N LEU A 329 -7.60 -16.98 1.83
CA LEU A 329 -8.17 -17.03 3.18
C LEU A 329 -7.64 -15.89 4.06
N ALA A 330 -6.35 -15.58 3.96
CA ALA A 330 -5.76 -14.44 4.65
C ALA A 330 -6.34 -13.11 4.15
N SER A 331 -6.55 -12.97 2.84
CA SER A 331 -7.13 -11.77 2.22
C SER A 331 -8.59 -11.53 2.58
N LEU A 332 -9.38 -12.58 2.87
CA LEU A 332 -10.77 -12.41 3.34
C LEU A 332 -10.89 -12.25 4.87
N GLY A 333 -9.76 -12.16 5.59
CA GLY A 333 -9.75 -11.93 7.03
C GLY A 333 -10.00 -13.18 7.87
N LEU A 334 -9.47 -14.35 7.49
CA LEU A 334 -9.60 -15.56 8.31
C LEU A 334 -8.85 -15.41 9.66
N PRO A 335 -9.49 -15.69 10.82
CA PRO A 335 -8.81 -15.67 12.12
C PRO A 335 -7.55 -16.54 12.14
N GLY A 336 -6.50 -16.04 12.79
CA GLY A 336 -5.17 -16.66 12.80
C GLY A 336 -4.26 -16.26 11.64
N THR A 337 -4.74 -15.41 10.72
CA THR A 337 -3.92 -14.79 9.65
C THR A 337 -3.70 -13.31 9.89
N ALA A 338 -2.64 -12.74 9.32
CA ALA A 338 -2.31 -11.32 9.46
C ALA A 338 -3.45 -10.39 9.01
N GLY A 339 -4.23 -10.79 7.99
CA GLY A 339 -5.35 -10.00 7.47
C GLY A 339 -6.43 -9.77 8.53
N PHE A 340 -6.81 -10.82 9.27
CA PHE A 340 -7.79 -10.69 10.35
C PHE A 340 -7.31 -9.76 11.46
N ALA A 341 -6.06 -9.93 11.93
CA ALA A 341 -5.51 -9.12 13.01
C ALA A 341 -5.50 -7.63 12.66
N ALA A 342 -5.17 -7.30 11.41
CA ALA A 342 -5.13 -5.94 10.92
C ALA A 342 -6.54 -5.33 10.74
N GLU A 343 -7.45 -6.04 10.08
CA GLU A 343 -8.81 -5.57 9.84
C GLU A 343 -9.59 -5.42 11.15
N PHE A 344 -9.48 -6.40 12.05
CA PHE A 344 -10.15 -6.36 13.35
C PHE A 344 -9.70 -5.15 14.18
N THR A 345 -8.38 -4.91 14.30
CA THR A 345 -7.86 -3.74 15.03
C THR A 345 -8.30 -2.43 14.38
N THR A 346 -8.30 -2.37 13.04
CA THR A 346 -8.79 -1.20 12.30
C THR A 346 -10.26 -0.92 12.64
N PHE A 347 -11.14 -1.92 12.54
CA PHE A 347 -12.56 -1.75 12.83
C PHE A 347 -12.83 -1.44 14.30
N LEU A 348 -12.11 -2.08 15.23
CA LEU A 348 -12.26 -1.83 16.66
C LEU A 348 -11.91 -0.36 16.98
N GLY A 349 -10.80 0.14 16.45
CA GLY A 349 -10.37 1.52 16.63
C GLY A 349 -11.30 2.53 15.96
N SER A 350 -11.75 2.24 14.73
CA SER A 350 -12.67 3.12 14.00
C SER A 350 -14.07 3.16 14.63
N TYR A 351 -14.57 2.03 15.15
CA TYR A 351 -15.88 1.97 15.80
C TYR A 351 -15.91 2.72 17.14
N SER A 352 -14.82 2.65 17.90
CA SER A 352 -14.70 3.30 19.20
C SER A 352 -14.32 4.78 19.13
N SER A 353 -13.81 5.25 17.98
CA SER A 353 -13.43 6.65 17.78
C SER A 353 -14.59 7.63 17.95
N THR A 354 -14.27 8.77 18.54
CA THR A 354 -15.16 9.92 18.70
C THR A 354 -14.83 11.06 17.74
N ALA A 355 -13.80 10.92 16.90
CA ALA A 355 -13.31 12.00 16.03
C ALA A 355 -14.30 12.40 14.93
N VAL A 356 -15.11 11.46 14.45
CA VAL A 356 -16.10 11.68 13.39
C VAL A 356 -17.49 11.26 13.86
N SER A 357 -18.45 12.18 13.79
CA SER A 357 -19.85 11.88 14.08
C SER A 357 -20.38 10.83 13.11
N GLY A 358 -20.96 9.75 13.62
CA GLY A 358 -21.50 8.65 12.81
C GLY A 358 -20.48 7.64 12.30
N ILE A 359 -19.20 7.72 12.70
CA ILE A 359 -18.16 6.76 12.26
C ILE A 359 -18.49 5.30 12.58
N ARG A 360 -19.28 5.05 13.62
CA ARG A 360 -19.82 3.71 13.94
C ARG A 360 -20.60 3.11 12.78
N TRP A 361 -21.47 3.88 12.14
CA TRP A 361 -22.24 3.44 10.98
C TRP A 361 -21.35 3.21 9.77
N CYS A 362 -20.40 4.12 9.52
CA CYS A 362 -19.39 3.97 8.46
C CYS A 362 -18.59 2.67 8.65
N THR A 363 -18.16 2.38 9.88
CA THR A 363 -17.41 1.18 10.23
C THR A 363 -18.25 -0.09 10.03
N ILE A 364 -19.52 -0.08 10.46
CA ILE A 364 -20.46 -1.21 10.21
C ILE A 364 -20.59 -1.48 8.70
N ILE A 365 -20.75 -0.44 7.88
CA ILE A 365 -20.84 -0.60 6.42
C ILE A 365 -19.51 -1.12 5.85
N ALA A 366 -18.37 -0.64 6.33
CA ALA A 366 -17.06 -1.13 5.90
C ALA A 366 -16.87 -2.62 6.21
N ILE A 367 -17.35 -3.10 7.37
CA ILE A 367 -17.33 -4.53 7.75
C ILE A 367 -18.12 -5.38 6.74
N LEU A 368 -19.20 -4.88 6.14
CA LEU A 368 -19.91 -5.60 5.08
C LEU A 368 -19.02 -5.87 3.85
N GLY A 369 -17.99 -5.06 3.62
CA GLY A 369 -16.97 -5.31 2.61
C GLY A 369 -16.23 -6.64 2.81
N VAL A 370 -16.07 -7.10 4.04
CA VAL A 370 -15.44 -8.40 4.35
C VAL A 370 -16.28 -9.55 3.80
N VAL A 371 -17.62 -9.44 3.87
CA VAL A 371 -18.54 -10.43 3.31
C VAL A 371 -18.40 -10.49 1.78
N LEU A 372 -18.29 -9.34 1.12
CA LEU A 372 -18.03 -9.28 -0.32
C LEU A 372 -16.65 -9.85 -0.66
N SER A 373 -15.65 -9.60 0.18
CA SER A 373 -14.30 -10.16 0.06
C SER A 373 -14.29 -11.68 0.09
N ALA A 374 -14.92 -12.26 1.09
CA ALA A 374 -15.10 -13.70 1.17
C ALA A 374 -15.82 -14.25 -0.08
N GLY A 375 -16.87 -13.56 -0.54
CA GLY A 375 -17.61 -13.93 -1.74
C GLY A 375 -16.72 -14.02 -2.99
N TYR A 376 -15.98 -12.97 -3.33
CA TYR A 376 -15.17 -12.98 -4.55
C TYR A 376 -13.91 -13.87 -4.45
N ILE A 377 -13.29 -14.00 -3.27
CA ILE A 377 -12.12 -14.87 -3.09
C ILE A 377 -12.52 -16.34 -3.21
N LEU A 378 -13.57 -16.77 -2.50
CA LEU A 378 -14.02 -18.16 -2.55
C LEU A 378 -14.52 -18.52 -3.95
N TRP A 379 -15.25 -17.60 -4.60
CA TRP A 379 -15.67 -17.74 -6.00
C TRP A 379 -14.48 -17.91 -6.95
N MET A 380 -13.40 -17.13 -6.77
CA MET A 380 -12.19 -17.22 -7.57
C MET A 380 -11.48 -18.56 -7.34
N LEU A 381 -11.30 -18.96 -6.08
CA LEU A 381 -10.65 -20.22 -5.72
C LEU A 381 -11.41 -21.42 -6.30
N GLU A 382 -12.74 -21.46 -6.16
CA GLU A 382 -13.60 -22.50 -6.74
C GLU A 382 -13.39 -22.61 -8.25
N ARG A 383 -13.50 -21.48 -8.97
CA ARG A 383 -13.45 -21.46 -10.44
C ARG A 383 -12.10 -21.85 -11.00
N VAL A 384 -11.02 -21.34 -10.41
CA VAL A 384 -9.66 -21.57 -10.91
C VAL A 384 -9.19 -22.98 -10.54
N PHE A 385 -9.45 -23.46 -9.32
CA PHE A 385 -8.80 -24.66 -8.79
C PHE A 385 -9.71 -25.87 -8.62
N TYR A 386 -10.98 -25.70 -8.25
CA TYR A 386 -11.82 -26.80 -7.73
C TYR A 386 -12.96 -27.25 -8.67
N ARG A 387 -13.13 -26.61 -9.83
CA ARG A 387 -14.06 -27.07 -10.88
C ARG A 387 -13.58 -28.32 -11.60
N GLU A 388 -14.38 -28.81 -12.55
CA GLU A 388 -14.02 -29.95 -13.39
C GLU A 388 -12.65 -29.71 -14.07
N PRO A 389 -11.71 -30.66 -13.97
CA PRO A 389 -10.42 -30.58 -14.65
C PRO A 389 -10.60 -30.52 -16.16
N LYS A 390 -9.91 -29.57 -16.79
CA LYS A 390 -9.85 -29.47 -18.25
C LYS A 390 -8.63 -30.20 -18.79
N ALA A 391 -8.81 -30.98 -19.84
CA ALA A 391 -7.74 -31.76 -20.48
C ALA A 391 -6.58 -30.89 -21.02
N GLU A 392 -6.86 -29.61 -21.33
CA GLU A 392 -5.84 -28.65 -21.80
C GLU A 392 -4.72 -28.39 -20.78
N TYR A 393 -4.96 -28.66 -19.49
CA TYR A 393 -3.99 -28.47 -18.41
C TYR A 393 -3.32 -29.77 -17.97
N ASP A 394 -3.59 -30.89 -18.63
CA ASP A 394 -2.94 -32.16 -18.30
C ASP A 394 -1.42 -32.07 -18.53
N GLY A 395 -0.65 -32.38 -17.48
CA GLY A 395 0.81 -32.25 -17.49
C GLY A 395 1.35 -30.86 -17.10
N ALA A 396 0.49 -29.90 -16.74
CA ALA A 396 0.95 -28.65 -16.14
C ALA A 396 1.78 -28.92 -14.88
N GLY A 397 2.99 -28.37 -14.82
CA GLY A 397 3.89 -28.54 -13.68
C GLY A 397 3.46 -27.74 -12.45
N ASP A 398 3.78 -28.25 -11.26
CA ASP A 398 3.61 -27.52 -10.00
C ASP A 398 4.83 -26.60 -9.73
N ALA A 399 4.88 -25.99 -8.54
CA ALA A 399 5.96 -25.12 -8.10
C ALA A 399 7.32 -25.84 -7.98
N ASP A 400 8.38 -25.22 -8.50
CA ASP A 400 9.76 -25.63 -8.28
C ASP A 400 10.29 -25.22 -6.89
N THR A 401 11.55 -25.53 -6.59
CA THR A 401 12.13 -25.28 -5.26
C THR A 401 12.26 -23.80 -4.93
N VAL A 402 12.58 -22.96 -5.91
CA VAL A 402 12.72 -21.50 -5.70
C VAL A 402 11.33 -20.90 -5.49
N GLU A 403 10.36 -21.30 -6.30
CA GLU A 403 8.96 -20.89 -6.22
C GLU A 403 8.35 -21.28 -4.86
N LYS A 404 8.65 -22.49 -4.36
CA LYS A 404 8.26 -22.95 -3.01
C LYS A 404 8.89 -22.10 -1.92
N LEU A 405 10.20 -21.89 -1.96
CA LEU A 405 10.91 -21.12 -0.93
C LEU A 405 10.34 -19.70 -0.82
N SER A 406 10.14 -19.02 -1.96
CA SER A 406 9.63 -17.65 -1.97
C SER A 406 8.21 -17.54 -1.41
N THR A 407 7.36 -18.49 -1.77
CA THR A 407 5.94 -18.44 -1.38
C THR A 407 5.71 -18.90 0.06
N PHE A 408 6.41 -19.94 0.52
CA PHE A 408 6.36 -20.37 1.92
C PHE A 408 6.92 -19.32 2.89
N ALA A 409 7.93 -18.54 2.48
CA ALA A 409 8.43 -17.42 3.28
C ALA A 409 7.32 -16.38 3.56
N LEU A 410 6.54 -16.00 2.54
CA LEU A 410 5.41 -15.09 2.71
C LEU A 410 4.29 -15.70 3.55
N VAL A 411 3.97 -16.98 3.36
CA VAL A 411 3.00 -17.70 4.21
C VAL A 411 3.44 -17.70 5.67
N ALA A 412 4.72 -17.97 5.95
CA ALA A 412 5.25 -17.96 7.31
C ALA A 412 5.07 -16.59 7.98
N VAL A 413 5.32 -15.49 7.25
CA VAL A 413 5.11 -14.13 7.77
C VAL A 413 3.61 -13.83 8.00
N ILE A 414 2.73 -14.24 7.08
CA ILE A 414 1.27 -14.08 7.23
C ILE A 414 0.78 -14.80 8.49
N MET A 415 1.24 -16.03 8.72
CA MET A 415 0.85 -16.82 9.89
C MET A 415 1.49 -16.28 11.18
N LEU A 416 2.76 -15.88 11.14
CA LEU A 416 3.46 -15.32 12.31
C LEU A 416 2.74 -14.07 12.84
N VAL A 417 2.44 -13.12 11.96
CA VAL A 417 1.74 -11.88 12.34
C VAL A 417 0.28 -12.15 12.69
N GLY A 418 -0.36 -13.17 12.08
CA GLY A 418 -1.71 -13.57 12.43
C GLY A 418 -1.85 -14.23 13.81
N ILE A 419 -0.89 -15.08 14.18
CA ILE A 419 -0.87 -15.80 15.46
C ILE A 419 -0.34 -14.91 16.58
N TYR A 420 0.67 -14.08 16.29
CA TYR A 420 1.29 -13.19 17.27
C TYR A 420 1.43 -11.75 16.73
N PRO A 421 0.32 -10.99 16.64
CA PRO A 421 0.32 -9.62 16.10
C PRO A 421 1.22 -8.64 16.88
N ARG A 422 1.42 -8.91 18.19
CA ARG A 422 2.23 -8.08 19.10
C ARG A 422 3.65 -7.82 18.63
N ILE A 423 4.21 -8.73 17.81
CA ILE A 423 5.53 -8.51 17.21
C ILE A 423 5.62 -7.22 16.39
N LEU A 424 4.50 -6.77 15.81
CA LEU A 424 4.41 -5.50 15.09
C LEU A 424 3.60 -4.46 15.87
N THR A 425 2.49 -4.82 16.51
CA THR A 425 1.63 -3.81 17.16
C THR A 425 2.35 -3.10 18.30
N ASP A 426 3.16 -3.79 19.11
CA ASP A 426 3.89 -3.15 20.23
C ASP A 426 4.87 -2.06 19.75
N VAL A 427 5.37 -2.19 18.52
CA VAL A 427 6.27 -1.22 17.89
C VAL A 427 5.47 -0.05 17.30
N ILE A 428 4.34 -0.33 16.67
CA ILE A 428 3.45 0.65 16.03
C ILE A 428 2.74 1.51 17.08
N GLU A 429 2.25 0.89 18.16
CA GLU A 429 1.40 1.52 19.19
C GLU A 429 2.06 2.74 19.82
N LYS A 430 3.38 2.70 20.08
CA LYS A 430 4.11 3.84 20.66
C LYS A 430 4.09 5.07 19.76
N ALA A 431 4.19 4.87 18.44
CA ALA A 431 4.14 5.97 17.50
C ALA A 431 2.69 6.44 17.26
N ALA A 432 1.73 5.51 17.26
CA ALA A 432 0.31 5.83 17.15
C ALA A 432 -0.22 6.60 18.36
N GLU A 433 0.22 6.27 19.58
CA GLU A 433 -0.11 6.97 20.83
C GLU A 433 0.34 8.44 20.76
N TYR A 434 1.57 8.66 20.28
CA TYR A 434 2.09 9.99 20.10
C TYR A 434 1.28 10.80 19.08
N LEU A 435 0.85 10.18 17.96
CA LEU A 435 0.00 10.85 16.98
C LEU A 435 -1.39 11.18 17.54
N GLU A 436 -2.02 10.29 18.30
CA GLU A 436 -3.31 10.60 18.95
C GLU A 436 -3.16 11.74 19.97
N SER A 437 -2.03 11.84 20.67
CA SER A 437 -1.77 12.96 21.57
C SER A 437 -1.73 14.31 20.84
N ILE A 438 -1.12 14.36 19.65
CA ILE A 438 -1.08 15.56 18.81
C ILE A 438 -2.50 15.91 18.33
N VAL A 439 -3.22 14.90 17.83
CA VAL A 439 -4.58 15.09 17.34
C VAL A 439 -5.54 15.48 18.47
N SER A 440 -5.42 14.97 19.69
CA SER A 440 -6.32 15.35 20.79
C SER A 440 -6.03 16.74 21.36
N LEU A 441 -4.77 17.16 21.36
CA LEU A 441 -4.34 18.45 21.91
C LEU A 441 -4.54 19.63 20.95
N GLY A 442 -4.61 19.39 19.63
CA GLY A 442 -4.70 20.46 18.62
C GLY A 442 -3.47 21.38 18.63
N ILE A 443 -2.31 20.77 18.90
CA ILE A 443 -1.01 21.41 18.87
C ILE A 443 -0.43 21.26 17.47
#